data_AF-A5VW55-F1
#
_entry.id   AF-A5VW55-F1
#
_cell.length_a   1.000
_cell.length_b   1.000
_cell.length_c   1.000
_cell.angle_alpha   90.00
_cell.angle_beta   90.00
_cell.angle_gamma   90.00
#
_symmetry.space_group_name_H-M   'P 1'
#
loop_
_entity.id
_entity.type
_entity.pdbx_description
1 polymer ?
#
loop_
_entity_poly.entity_id
_entity_poly.type
_entity_poly.pdbx_seq_one_letter_code
_entity_poly.pdbx_strand_id
1 'polypeptide(L)' 'MEKGKVLRELEKLLNRDFQYINAGRIAVVANTKEITTDLVKKICLELNINPLQISKADLIAFIQFFKGYNI' A
#
# COMPACT_ATOMS: atom_id res chain seq x y z
N MET A 1 -5.42 7.53 -12.86
CA MET A 1 -5.56 6.13 -12.38
C MET A 1 -6.99 5.77 -12.05
N GLU A 2 -7.40 4.52 -12.30
CA GLU A 2 -8.62 3.98 -11.69
C GLU A 2 -8.33 3.54 -10.24
N LYS A 3 -8.59 4.42 -9.27
CA LYS A 3 -8.35 4.18 -7.83
C LYS A 3 -8.97 2.86 -7.34
N GLY A 4 -10.14 2.50 -7.86
CA GLY A 4 -10.80 1.23 -7.56
C GLY A 4 -10.00 -0.01 -7.98
N LYS A 5 -9.27 0.04 -9.11
CA LYS A 5 -8.39 -1.06 -9.54
C LYS A 5 -7.22 -1.24 -8.56
N VAL A 6 -6.59 -0.15 -8.15
CA VAL A 6 -5.50 -0.19 -7.15
C VAL A 6 -5.98 -0.78 -5.84
N LEU A 7 -7.11 -0.30 -5.31
CA LEU A 7 -7.69 -0.82 -4.07
C LEU A 7 -7.95 -2.32 -4.14
N ARG A 8 -8.51 -2.80 -5.26
CA ARG A 8 -8.76 -4.24 -5.46
C ARG A 8 -7.48 -5.06 -5.47
N GLU A 9 -6.40 -4.59 -6.09
CA GLU A 9 -5.12 -5.31 -6.07
C GLU A 9 -4.48 -5.34 -4.68
N LEU A 10 -4.59 -4.25 -3.91
CA LEU A 10 -4.11 -4.19 -2.53
C LEU A 10 -4.93 -5.11 -1.59
N GLU A 11 -6.25 -5.20 -1.78
CA GLU A 11 -7.11 -6.15 -1.06
C GLU A 11 -6.74 -7.61 -1.38
N LYS A 12 -6.39 -7.92 -2.64
CA LYS A 12 -5.84 -9.25 -2.98
C LYS A 12 -4.52 -9.53 -2.29
N LEU A 13 -3.64 -8.52 -2.15
CA LEU A 13 -2.38 -8.67 -1.43
C LEU A 13 -2.62 -8.98 0.05
N LEU A 14 -3.56 -8.30 0.70
CA LEU A 14 -3.92 -8.53 2.11
C LEU A 14 -4.36 -9.98 2.40
N ASN A 15 -5.03 -10.61 1.43
CA ASN A 15 -5.47 -12.00 1.52
C ASN A 15 -4.35 -13.03 1.33
N ARG A 16 -3.13 -12.63 0.94
CA ARG A 16 -1.99 -13.55 0.83
C ARG A 16 -1.40 -13.86 2.20
N ASP A 17 -0.73 -15.00 2.31
CA ASP A 17 0.06 -15.32 3.48
C ASP A 17 1.41 -14.59 3.43
N PHE A 18 1.66 -13.74 4.42
CA PHE A 18 2.93 -13.05 4.62
C PHE A 18 3.01 -12.54 6.05
N GLN A 19 4.21 -12.61 6.64
CA GLN A 19 4.50 -11.98 7.93
C GLN A 19 4.71 -10.47 7.75
N TYR A 20 5.54 -10.09 6.78
CA TYR A 20 5.82 -8.69 6.42
C TYR A 20 6.03 -8.52 4.91
N ILE A 21 5.78 -7.31 4.41
CA ILE A 21 6.17 -6.84 3.07
C ILE A 21 6.89 -5.49 3.18
N ASN A 22 7.31 -4.93 2.05
CA ASN A 22 7.87 -3.58 1.98
C ASN A 22 7.08 -2.69 1.01
N ALA A 23 7.36 -1.38 1.05
CA ALA A 23 6.72 -0.38 0.20
C ALA A 23 6.88 -0.68 -1.31
N GLY A 24 7.99 -1.29 -1.71
CA GLY A 24 8.21 -1.73 -3.09
C GLY A 24 7.17 -2.77 -3.55
N ARG A 25 6.83 -3.73 -2.67
CA ARG A 25 5.80 -4.73 -2.95
C ARG A 25 4.43 -4.11 -3.18
N ILE A 26 4.06 -3.10 -2.39
CA ILE A 26 2.79 -2.37 -2.53
C ILE A 26 2.75 -1.64 -3.87
N ALA A 27 3.82 -0.92 -4.24
CA ALA A 27 3.91 -0.19 -5.51
C ALA A 27 3.79 -1.12 -6.73
N VAL A 28 4.46 -2.29 -6.69
CA VAL A 28 4.34 -3.30 -7.76
C VAL A 28 2.91 -3.84 -7.87
N VAL A 29 2.27 -4.16 -6.74
CA VAL A 29 0.90 -4.70 -6.72
C VAL A 29 -0.13 -3.67 -7.16
N ALA A 30 0.06 -2.39 -6.85
CA ALA A 30 -0.82 -1.32 -7.31
C ALA A 30 -0.95 -1.27 -8.84
N ASN A 31 0.02 -1.83 -9.59
CA ASN A 31 -0.04 -2.04 -11.03
C ASN A 31 -0.34 -0.74 -11.83
N THR A 32 0.27 0.35 -11.40
CA THR A 32 0.18 1.66 -12.06
C THR A 32 1.45 2.46 -11.81
N LYS A 33 1.82 3.34 -12.74
CA LYS A 33 2.98 4.24 -12.61
C LYS A 33 2.72 5.38 -11.61
N GLU A 34 1.46 5.66 -11.28
CA GLU A 34 1.08 6.74 -10.36
C GLU A 34 1.39 6.38 -8.89
N ILE A 35 1.40 5.09 -8.54
CA ILE A 35 1.75 4.62 -7.19
C ILE A 35 3.20 4.19 -7.16
N THR A 36 4.09 5.17 -6.94
CA THR A 36 5.53 4.92 -6.83
C THR A 36 5.90 4.40 -5.46
N THR A 37 7.05 3.73 -5.35
CA THR A 37 7.58 3.30 -4.05
C THR A 37 7.82 4.48 -3.10
N ASP A 38 8.21 5.65 -3.62
CA ASP A 38 8.43 6.84 -2.79
C ASP A 38 7.12 7.43 -2.26
N LEU A 39 6.04 7.40 -3.06
CA LEU A 39 4.72 7.78 -2.57
C LEU A 39 4.25 6.83 -1.46
N VAL A 40 4.42 5.52 -1.65
CA VAL A 40 4.07 4.53 -0.61
C VAL A 40 4.89 4.77 0.66
N LYS A 41 6.21 4.98 0.54
CA LYS A 41 7.08 5.30 1.69
C LYS A 41 6.61 6.55 2.42
N LYS A 42 6.28 7.62 1.70
CA LYS A 42 5.77 8.87 2.29
C LYS A 42 4.51 8.60 3.12
N ILE A 43 3.53 7.89 2.55
CA ILE A 43 2.28 7.53 3.24
C ILE A 43 2.55 6.64 4.45
N CYS A 44 3.43 5.64 4.33
CA CYS A 44 3.84 4.81 5.47
C CYS A 44 4.41 5.67 6.60
N LEU A 45 5.29 6.61 6.30
CA LEU A 45 5.87 7.50 7.31
C LEU A 45 4.83 8.43 7.95
N GLU A 46 3.88 8.96 7.18
CA GLU A 46 2.74 9.74 7.70
C GLU A 46 1.87 8.94 8.67
N LEU A 47 1.76 7.63 8.46
CA LEU A 47 1.02 6.69 9.31
C LEU A 47 1.88 6.06 10.42
N ASN A 48 3.15 6.48 10.58
CA ASN A 48 4.11 5.90 11.52
C ASN A 48 4.33 4.37 11.32
N ILE A 49 4.34 3.94 10.05
CA ILE A 49 4.60 2.56 9.60
C ILE A 49 6.04 2.45 9.08
N ASN A 50 6.76 1.39 9.46
CA ASN A 50 8.07 1.08 8.88
C ASN A 50 7.91 0.61 7.41
N PRO A 51 8.40 1.37 6.40
CA PRO A 51 8.20 1.02 4.99
C PRO A 51 8.98 -0.22 4.53
N LEU A 52 9.92 -0.72 5.34
CA LEU A 52 10.67 -1.95 5.07
C LEU A 52 10.03 -3.20 5.70
N GLN A 53 9.12 -3.00 6.66
CA GLN A 53 8.49 -4.08 7.41
C GLN A 53 7.02 -3.71 7.71
N ILE A 54 6.18 -3.92 6.73
CA ILE A 54 4.74 -3.63 6.74
C ILE A 54 4.01 -4.93 7.06
N SER A 55 3.39 -5.00 8.24
CA SER A 55 2.53 -6.12 8.64
C SER A 55 1.17 -6.08 7.93
N LYS A 56 0.33 -7.10 8.14
CA LYS A 56 -1.06 -7.07 7.66
C LYS A 56 -1.86 -5.90 8.24
N ALA A 57 -1.66 -5.58 9.51
CA ALA A 57 -2.33 -4.45 10.16
C ALA A 57 -1.92 -3.11 9.52
N ASP A 58 -0.63 -2.96 9.24
CA ASP A 58 -0.11 -1.77 8.57
C ASP A 58 -0.66 -1.62 7.14
N LEU A 59 -0.76 -2.73 6.40
CA LEU A 59 -1.35 -2.72 5.06
C LEU A 59 -2.84 -2.33 5.10
N ILE A 60 -3.59 -2.79 6.12
CA ILE A 60 -4.98 -2.36 6.33
C ILE A 60 -5.05 -0.85 6.56
N ALA A 61 -4.21 -0.30 7.46
CA ALA A 61 -4.15 1.13 7.73
C ALA A 61 -3.81 1.94 6.47
N PHE A 62 -2.82 1.48 5.70
CA PHE A 62 -2.46 2.07 4.40
C PHE A 62 -3.65 2.10 3.43
N ILE A 63 -4.35 0.97 3.27
CA ILE A 63 -5.51 0.88 2.37
C ILE A 63 -6.62 1.83 2.81
N GLN A 64 -6.91 1.92 4.10
CA GLN A 64 -7.93 2.83 4.63
C GLN A 64 -7.57 4.30 4.38
N PHE A 65 -6.33 4.69 4.64
CA PHE A 65 -5.84 6.03 4.32
C PHE A 65 -5.93 6.31 2.80
N PHE A 66 -5.47 5.37 1.98
CA PHE A 66 -5.48 5.50 0.53
C PHE A 66 -6.89 5.70 -0.05
N LYS A 67 -7.93 5.10 0.54
CA LYS A 67 -9.34 5.34 0.15
C LYS A 67 -9.72 6.83 0.21
N GLY A 68 -9.24 7.57 1.19
CA GLY A 68 -9.45 9.02 1.33
C GLY A 68 -8.39 9.90 0.64
N TYR A 69 -7.26 9.32 0.23
CA TYR A 69 -6.13 10.06 -0.32
C TYR A 69 -6.41 10.58 -1.74
N ASN A 70 -6.17 11.88 -1.97
CA ASN A 70 -6.25 12.50 -3.29
C ASN A 70 -4.85 12.50 -3.91
N ILE A 71 -4.76 12.00 -5.14
CA ILE A 71 -3.52 11.80 -5.91
C ILE A 71 -3.60 12.66 -7.15
#